data_AF-A0A1L7NMP5-F1
#
_entry.id   AF-A0A1L7NMP5-F1
#
_cell.length_a   1.000
_cell.length_b   1.000
_cell.length_c   1.000
_cell.angle_alpha   90.00
_cell.angle_beta   90.00
_cell.angle_gamma   90.00
#
_symmetry.space_group_name_H-M   'P 1'
#
loop_
_entity.id
_entity.type
_entity.pdbx_description
1 polymer ?
#
loop_
_entity_poly.entity_id
_entity_poly.type
_entity_poly.pdbx_seq_one_letter_code
_entity_poly.pdbx_strand_id
1 'polypeptide(L)' 'MATSDNQDLDNSQKAEAERIAGLFDTLKDRVIAAGYSDKLSDEEVADLRTEMAVLSSQYFDLTGVVLS' A
#
# COMPACT_ATOMS: atom_id res chain seq x y z
N MET A 1 36.20 -3.73 12.49
CA MET A 1 35.01 -4.51 12.11
C MET A 1 33.84 -3.56 12.15
N ALA A 2 33.31 -3.16 11.01
CA ALA A 2 32.13 -2.31 10.91
C ALA A 2 31.24 -2.90 9.81
N THR A 3 30.28 -3.73 10.22
CA THR A 3 29.22 -4.28 9.37
C THR A 3 28.00 -4.47 10.26
N SER A 4 27.38 -3.37 10.69
CA SER A 4 26.09 -3.43 11.41
C SER A 4 25.04 -2.48 10.83
N ASP A 5 25.42 -1.45 10.06
CA ASP A 5 24.45 -0.46 9.58
C ASP A 5 23.56 -0.93 8.41
N ASN A 6 23.88 -2.05 7.75
CA ASN A 6 23.12 -2.52 6.58
C ASN A 6 21.94 -3.45 6.90
N GLN A 7 21.87 -4.09 8.08
CA GLN A 7 20.75 -4.99 8.40
C GLN A 7 19.52 -4.27 8.93
N ASP A 8 19.71 -3.12 9.60
CA ASP A 8 18.60 -2.34 10.15
C ASP A 8 17.84 -1.57 9.06
N LEU A 9 18.54 -1.18 7.98
CA LEU A 9 17.92 -0.57 6.79
C LEU A 9 16.98 -1.56 6.08
N ASP A 10 17.42 -2.81 5.87
CA ASP A 10 16.60 -3.87 5.25
C ASP A 10 15.36 -4.21 6.09
N ASN A 11 15.49 -4.29 7.42
CA ASN A 11 14.36 -4.57 8.30
C ASN A 11 13.36 -3.40 8.35
N SER A 12 13.86 -2.17 8.32
CA SER A 12 13.00 -0.97 8.29
C SER A 12 12.24 -0.87 6.98
N GLN A 13 12.91 -1.15 5.85
CA GLN A 13 12.29 -1.21 4.53
C GLN A 13 11.25 -2.33 4.42
N LYS A 14 11.52 -3.51 5.00
CA LYS A 14 10.51 -4.59 5.06
C LYS A 14 9.29 -4.19 5.88
N ALA A 15 9.48 -3.61 7.07
CA ALA A 15 8.37 -3.16 7.90
C ALA A 15 7.53 -2.07 7.21
N GLU A 16 8.18 -1.16 6.48
CA GLU A 16 7.51 -0.14 5.68
C GLU A 16 6.73 -0.75 4.50
N ALA A 17 7.34 -1.69 3.77
CA ALA A 17 6.66 -2.43 2.71
C ALA A 17 5.44 -3.20 3.23
N GLU A 18 5.56 -3.92 4.34
CA GLU A 18 4.43 -4.62 4.98
C GLU A 18 3.31 -3.67 5.40
N ARG A 19 3.66 -2.49 5.93
CA ARG A 19 2.69 -1.45 6.26
C ARG A 19 1.96 -0.95 5.02
N ILE A 20 2.68 -0.63 3.94
CA ILE A 20 2.09 -0.13 2.70
C ILE A 20 1.16 -1.19 2.08
N ALA A 21 1.58 -2.45 2.05
CA ALA A 21 0.75 -3.56 1.55
C ALA A 21 -0.54 -3.71 2.37
N GLY A 22 -0.46 -3.66 3.71
CA GLY A 22 -1.65 -3.74 4.56
C GLY A 22 -2.62 -2.56 4.38
N LEU A 23 -2.10 -1.35 4.16
CA LEU A 23 -2.94 -0.18 3.84
C LEU A 23 -3.62 -0.33 2.47
N PHE A 24 -2.89 -0.83 1.47
CA PHE A 24 -3.43 -1.09 0.15
C PHE A 24 -4.59 -2.10 0.19
N ASP A 25 -4.41 -3.22 0.90
CA ASP A 25 -5.45 -4.24 1.06
C ASP A 25 -6.69 -3.69 1.77
N THR A 26 -6.50 -2.86 2.80
CA THR A 26 -7.61 -2.21 3.51
C THR A 26 -8.42 -1.30 2.59
N LEU A 27 -7.74 -0.51 1.74
CA LEU A 27 -8.42 0.35 0.76
C LEU A 27 -9.13 -0.47 -0.32
N LYS A 28 -8.50 -1.55 -0.80
CA LYS A 28 -9.09 -2.48 -1.77
C LYS A 28 -10.39 -3.08 -1.24
N ASP A 29 -10.38 -3.57 0.00
CA ASP A 29 -11.57 -4.10 0.66
C ASP A 29 -12.68 -3.05 0.78
N ARG A 30 -12.32 -1.80 1.07
CA ARG A 30 -13.28 -0.68 1.15
C ARG A 30 -13.90 -0.35 -0.21
N VAL A 31 -13.11 -0.33 -1.29
CA VAL A 31 -13.60 -0.14 -2.66
C VAL A 31 -14.54 -1.28 -3.06
N ILE A 32 -14.18 -2.52 -2.75
CA ILE A 32 -15.01 -3.70 -3.02
C ILE A 32 -16.33 -3.61 -2.24
N ALA A 33 -16.27 -3.32 -0.93
CA ALA A 33 -17.44 -3.19 -0.09
C ALA A 33 -18.39 -2.07 -0.55
N ALA A 34 -17.84 -0.97 -1.05
CA ALA A 34 -18.62 0.13 -1.62
C ALA A 34 -19.43 -0.31 -2.83
N GLY A 35 -18.82 -1.09 -3.74
CA GLY A 35 -19.50 -1.65 -4.91
C GLY A 35 -20.64 -2.63 -4.60
N TYR A 36 -20.66 -3.21 -3.38
CA TYR A 36 -21.76 -4.05 -2.92
C TYR A 36 -22.83 -3.31 -2.11
N SER A 37 -22.51 -2.13 -1.56
CA SER A 37 -23.33 -1.49 -0.52
C SER A 37 -23.96 -0.15 -0.93
N ASP A 38 -23.63 0.41 -2.10
CA ASP A 38 -23.96 1.79 -2.52
C ASP A 38 -23.62 2.86 -1.46
N LYS A 39 -22.65 2.58 -0.59
CA LYS A 39 -22.30 3.43 0.56
C LYS A 39 -21.32 4.55 0.24
N LEU A 40 -20.64 4.47 -0.90
CA LEU A 40 -19.73 5.50 -1.39
C LEU A 40 -20.19 5.95 -2.77
N SER A 41 -20.02 7.24 -3.02
CA SER A 41 -20.16 7.81 -4.36
C SER A 41 -19.04 7.36 -5.29
N ASP A 42 -19.25 7.51 -6.60
CA ASP A 42 -18.23 7.24 -7.61
C ASP A 42 -16.96 8.09 -7.41
N GLU A 43 -17.10 9.31 -6.89
CA GLU A 43 -16.00 10.22 -6.56
C GLU A 43 -15.17 9.68 -5.39
N GLU A 44 -15.82 9.25 -4.31
CA GLU A 44 -15.12 8.62 -3.18
C GLU A 44 -14.42 7.31 -3.59
N VAL A 45 -15.02 6.53 -4.49
CA VAL A 45 -14.37 5.33 -5.05
C VAL A 45 -13.17 5.69 -5.92
N ALA A 46 -13.22 6.78 -6.68
CA ALA A 46 -12.11 7.28 -7.47
C ALA A 46 -10.95 7.79 -6.59
N ASP A 47 -11.27 8.47 -5.48
CA ASP A 47 -10.27 8.92 -4.50
C ASP A 47 -9.56 7.72 -3.86
N LEU A 48 -10.30 6.71 -3.41
CA LEU A 48 -9.72 5.49 -2.85
C LEU A 48 -8.81 4.77 -3.86
N ARG A 49 -9.20 4.71 -5.14
CA ARG A 49 -8.35 4.13 -6.20
C ARG A 49 -7.09 4.96 -6.45
N THR A 50 -7.18 6.28 -6.33
CA THR A 50 -6.01 7.17 -6.44
C THR A 50 -5.05 6.94 -5.28
N GLU A 51 -5.55 6.82 -4.05
CA GLU A 51 -4.74 6.46 -2.88
C GLU A 51 -4.09 5.09 -3.03
N MET A 52 -4.82 4.09 -3.53
CA MET A 52 -4.27 2.77 -3.84
C MET A 52 -3.14 2.83 -4.88
N ALA A 53 -3.27 3.65 -5.92
CA ALA A 53 -2.22 3.84 -6.93
C ALA A 53 -0.95 4.46 -6.32
N VAL A 54 -1.11 5.44 -5.41
CA VAL A 54 0.00 6.06 -4.68
C VAL A 54 0.71 5.03 -3.79
N LEU A 55 -0.03 4.21 -3.03
CA LEU A 55 0.55 3.15 -2.21
C LEU A 55 1.27 2.09 -3.05
N SER A 56 0.70 1.69 -4.18
CA SER A 56 1.34 0.74 -5.11
C SER A 56 2.65 1.30 -5.66
N SER A 57 2.72 2.60 -5.99
CA SER A 57 3.96 3.26 -6.39
C SER A 57 5.01 3.27 -5.28
N GLN A 58 4.62 3.62 -4.04
CA GLN A 58 5.55 3.63 -2.90
C GLN A 58 6.08 2.23 -2.60
N TYR A 59 5.21 1.21 -2.67
CA TYR A 59 5.62 -0.18 -2.49
C TYR A 59 6.57 -0.64 -3.61
N PHE A 60 6.32 -0.23 -4.85
CA PHE A 60 7.20 -0.53 -5.97
C PHE A 60 8.58 0.11 -5.80
N ASP A 61 8.64 1.37 -5.37
CA ASP A 61 9.93 2.05 -5.11
C ASP A 61 10.73 1.34 -4.00
N LEU A 62 10.05 0.74 -3.03
CA LEU A 62 10.67 -0.01 -1.93
C LEU A 62 11.07 -1.45 -2.29
N THR A 63 10.27 -2.15 -3.10
CA THR A 63 10.38 -3.61 -3.27
C THR A 63 10.62 -4.05 -4.72
N GLY A 64 10.40 -3.17 -5.70
CA GLY A 64 10.37 -3.50 -7.13
C GLY A 64 9.14 -4.29 -7.58
N VAL A 65 8.13 -4.46 -6.71
CA VAL A 65 6.92 -5.24 -6.98
C VAL A 65 5.70 -4.32 -7.03
N VAL A 66 4.77 -4.59 -7.94
CA VAL A 66 3.51 -3.83 -8.09
C VAL A 66 2.42 -4.49 -7.25
N LEU A 67 1.68 -3.70 -6.47
CA LEU A 67 0.49 -4.16 -5.75
C LEU A 67 -0.75 -4.05 -6.66
N SER A 68 -1.59 -5.09 -6.65
CA SER A 68 -2.79 -5.25 -7.50
C SER A 68 -3.96 -5.89 -6.76
#